data_AF-A0A1H8EU31-F1
#
_entry.id   AF-A0A1H8EU31-F1
#
_cell.length_a   1.000
_cell.length_b   1.000
_cell.length_c   1.000
_cell.angle_alpha   90.00
_cell.angle_beta   90.00
_cell.angle_gamma   90.00
#
_symmetry.space_group_name_H-M   'P 1'
#
loop_
_entity.id
_entity.type
_entity.pdbx_description
1 polymer ?
#
loop_
_entity_poly.entity_id
_entity_poly.type
_entity_poly.pdbx_seq_one_letter_code
_entity_poly.pdbx_strand_id
1 'polypeptide(L)'
;MFRHLPFALLLAACAPVMAAAPGELTLAPTGYRDADDPCRLAYETAATNRYLDDAADLVACPAGPDADAFGAKTNGRTVADMAGYRLFSVPRR
;
A
#
# COMPACT_ATOMS: atom_id res chain seq x y z
N MET A 1 35.49 42.94 25.74
CA MET A 1 34.93 41.66 26.24
C MET A 1 33.74 41.26 25.36
N PHE A 2 33.98 40.54 24.26
CA PHE A 2 32.90 39.93 23.46
C PHE A 2 33.24 38.45 23.27
N ARG A 3 32.54 37.61 24.03
CA ARG A 3 32.71 36.16 24.06
C ARG A 3 31.85 35.59 22.93
N HIS A 4 32.45 35.35 21.78
CA HIS A 4 31.79 34.72 20.63
C HIS A 4 31.53 33.25 20.96
N LEU A 5 30.25 32.90 21.07
CA LEU A 5 29.76 31.52 21.19
C LEU A 5 29.79 30.90 19.79
N PRO A 6 30.49 29.79 19.53
CA PRO A 6 30.34 29.09 18.26
C PRO A 6 29.02 28.32 18.33
N PHE A 7 28.01 28.85 17.65
CA PHE A 7 26.78 28.14 17.37
C PHE A 7 27.12 27.03 16.37
N ALA A 8 27.50 25.87 16.91
CA ALA A 8 27.77 24.67 16.12
C ALA A 8 26.49 24.27 15.39
N LEU A 9 26.48 24.56 14.09
CA LEU A 9 25.43 24.21 13.15
C LEU A 9 25.35 22.68 13.05
N LEU A 10 24.40 22.08 13.76
CA LEU A 10 24.05 20.66 13.62
C LEU A 10 23.36 20.49 12.27
N LEU A 11 24.13 20.04 11.28
CA LEU A 11 23.62 19.60 9.98
C LEU A 11 22.69 18.40 10.19
N ALA A 12 21.39 18.63 10.09
CA ALA A 12 20.38 17.58 10.00
C ALA A 12 20.59 16.81 8.68
N ALA A 13 21.04 15.55 8.79
CA ALA A 13 21.16 14.65 7.64
C ALA A 13 19.75 14.20 7.22
N CYS A 14 19.25 14.75 6.12
CA CYS A 14 18.08 14.24 5.43
C CYS A 14 18.53 13.06 4.56
N ALA A 15 18.35 11.83 5.04
CA ALA A 15 18.61 10.64 4.22
C ALA A 15 17.56 10.56 3.11
N PRO A 16 17.95 10.23 1.85
CA PRO A 16 16.97 10.02 0.79
C PRO A 16 16.12 8.79 1.14
N VAL A 17 14.80 9.00 1.26
CA VAL A 17 13.84 7.90 1.27
C VAL A 17 13.89 7.27 -0.11
N MET A 18 14.50 6.09 -0.21
CA MET A 18 14.45 5.29 -1.43
C MET A 18 12.97 4.90 -1.61
N ALA A 19 12.26 5.61 -2.50
CA ALA A 19 10.90 5.22 -2.85
C ALA A 19 10.97 3.83 -3.50
N ALA A 20 10.14 2.90 -3.03
CA ALA A 20 9.95 1.61 -3.68
C ALA A 20 9.68 1.82 -5.17
N ALA A 21 10.15 0.91 -6.01
CA ALA A 21 10.01 1.07 -7.45
C ALA A 21 8.52 1.25 -7.82
N PRO A 22 8.18 2.14 -8.77
CA PRO A 22 6.79 2.30 -9.19
C PRO A 22 6.25 0.96 -9.68
N GLY A 23 5.21 0.45 -8.99
CA GLY A 23 4.64 -0.87 -9.24
C GLY A 23 4.94 -1.92 -8.18
N GLU A 24 5.70 -1.61 -7.13
CA GLU A 24 5.96 -2.57 -6.06
C GLU A 24 4.78 -2.60 -5.06
N LEU A 25 4.12 -3.76 -4.99
CA LEU A 25 3.09 -4.06 -4.00
C LEU A 25 3.71 -4.86 -2.87
N THR A 26 3.51 -4.42 -1.63
CA THR A 26 3.79 -5.22 -0.44
C THR A 26 2.50 -5.95 -0.06
N LEU A 27 2.50 -7.29 -0.15
CA LEU A 27 1.31 -8.11 0.06
C LEU A 27 1.43 -8.92 1.36
N ALA A 28 0.28 -9.24 1.97
CA ALA A 28 0.19 -10.23 3.04
C ALA A 28 0.73 -11.59 2.58
N PRO A 29 1.36 -12.37 3.49
CA PRO A 29 1.89 -13.69 3.17
C PRO A 29 0.78 -14.72 2.92
N THR A 30 -0.42 -14.52 3.48
CA THR A 30 -1.58 -15.39 3.35
C THR A 30 -2.71 -14.70 2.57
N GLY A 31 -3.66 -15.50 2.09
CA GLY A 31 -4.88 -14.99 1.45
C GLY A 31 -5.75 -14.12 2.38
N TYR A 32 -6.64 -13.33 1.76
CA TYR A 32 -7.46 -12.32 2.43
C TYR A 32 -8.66 -12.91 3.16
N ARG A 33 -9.51 -13.71 2.50
CA ARG A 33 -10.70 -14.32 3.15
C ARG A 33 -10.35 -15.59 3.93
N ASP A 34 -9.39 -16.35 3.41
CA ASP A 34 -8.84 -17.57 3.98
C ASP A 34 -7.40 -17.75 3.50
N ALA A 35 -6.67 -18.72 4.07
CA ALA A 35 -5.24 -18.88 3.81
C ALA A 35 -4.90 -19.18 2.33
N ASP A 36 -5.82 -19.81 1.60
CA ASP A 36 -5.65 -20.24 0.20
C ASP A 36 -6.25 -19.23 -0.80
N ASP A 37 -6.84 -18.13 -0.32
CA ASP A 37 -7.41 -17.09 -1.17
C ASP A 37 -6.32 -16.45 -2.05
N PRO A 38 -6.45 -16.47 -3.40
CA PRO A 38 -5.47 -15.83 -4.28
C PRO A 38 -5.37 -14.32 -4.07
N CYS A 39 -6.45 -13.69 -3.59
CA CYS A 39 -6.47 -12.28 -3.23
C CYS A 39 -5.81 -12.06 -1.86
N ARG A 40 -4.97 -11.02 -1.75
CA ARG A 40 -4.17 -10.75 -0.55
C ARG A 40 -4.28 -9.29 -0.13
N LEU A 41 -4.17 -9.01 1.16
CA LEU A 41 -4.11 -7.63 1.65
C LEU A 41 -2.87 -6.93 1.08
N ALA A 42 -3.04 -5.71 0.58
CA ALA A 42 -1.95 -4.86 0.11
C ALA A 42 -1.65 -3.80 1.18
N TYR A 43 -0.41 -3.75 1.62
CA TYR A 43 0.06 -2.78 2.61
C TYR A 43 0.45 -1.46 1.97
N GLU A 44 0.69 -0.48 2.84
CA GLU A 44 1.13 0.86 2.45
C GLU A 44 2.51 0.84 1.80
N THR A 45 2.56 1.41 0.60
CA THR A 45 3.78 1.74 -0.14
C THR A 45 3.58 3.10 -0.81
N ALA A 46 4.64 3.64 -1.43
CA ALA A 46 4.53 4.84 -2.25
C ALA A 46 3.50 4.72 -3.39
N ALA A 47 3.21 3.49 -3.84
CA ALA A 47 2.25 3.24 -4.92
C ALA A 47 0.81 3.04 -4.41
N THR A 48 0.64 2.52 -3.19
CA THR A 48 -0.67 2.16 -2.63
C THR A 48 -1.27 3.17 -1.68
N ASN A 49 -0.49 4.11 -1.13
CA ASN A 49 -0.95 5.06 -0.11
C ASN A 49 -2.23 5.83 -0.50
N ARG A 50 -2.37 6.22 -1.77
CA ARG A 50 -3.53 6.95 -2.32
C ARG A 50 -4.82 6.12 -2.42
N TYR A 51 -4.74 4.83 -2.14
CA TYR A 51 -5.86 3.88 -2.21
C TYR A 51 -6.27 3.33 -0.84
N LEU A 52 -5.50 3.65 0.21
CA LEU A 52 -5.82 3.22 1.57
C LEU A 52 -6.95 4.07 2.16
N ASP A 53 -7.76 3.43 3.00
CA ASP A 53 -8.97 4.00 3.58
C ASP A 53 -9.15 3.47 5.01
N ASP A 54 -9.56 4.34 5.94
CA ASP A 54 -9.75 4.02 7.36
C ASP A 54 -11.02 3.20 7.64
N ALA A 55 -11.90 3.04 6.65
CA ALA A 55 -13.05 2.17 6.67
C ALA A 55 -12.98 0.98 5.68
N ALA A 56 -11.91 0.83 4.88
CA ALA A 56 -11.78 -0.28 3.93
C ALA A 56 -10.39 -0.90 3.85
N ASP A 57 -10.35 -2.21 3.57
CA ASP A 57 -9.11 -2.94 3.28
C ASP A 57 -8.72 -2.74 1.81
N LEU A 58 -7.43 -2.54 1.55
CA LEU A 58 -6.90 -2.58 0.20
C LEU A 58 -6.48 -4.02 -0.11
N VAL A 59 -7.12 -4.64 -1.10
CA VAL A 59 -6.90 -6.05 -1.46
C VAL A 59 -6.39 -6.14 -2.89
N ALA A 60 -5.30 -6.85 -3.11
CA ALA A 60 -4.75 -7.16 -4.42
C ALA A 60 -5.16 -8.57 -4.85
N CYS A 61 -5.94 -8.66 -5.93
CA CYS A 61 -6.29 -9.91 -6.57
C CYS A 61 -5.49 -10.07 -7.88
N PRO A 62 -4.91 -11.25 -8.17
CA PRO A 62 -4.30 -11.50 -9.47
C PRO A 62 -5.27 -11.14 -10.60
N ALA A 63 -4.79 -10.40 -11.60
CA ALA A 63 -5.63 -9.99 -12.72
C ALA A 63 -6.13 -11.23 -13.49
N GLY A 64 -7.43 -11.23 -13.83
CA GLY A 64 -8.08 -12.37 -14.48
C GLY A 64 -9.57 -12.39 -14.21
N PRO A 65 -10.30 -13.38 -14.75
CA PRO A 65 -11.75 -13.48 -14.60
C PRO A 65 -12.20 -13.61 -13.14
N ASP A 66 -11.36 -14.17 -12.26
CA ASP A 66 -11.69 -14.35 -10.84
C ASP A 66 -11.70 -13.04 -10.05
N ALA A 67 -10.98 -12.01 -10.51
CA ALA A 67 -10.94 -10.70 -9.84
C ALA A 67 -12.31 -10.02 -9.85
N ASP A 68 -13.07 -10.14 -10.94
CA ASP A 68 -14.40 -9.51 -11.04
C ASP A 68 -15.41 -10.20 -10.10
N ALA A 69 -15.31 -11.53 -9.99
CA ALA A 69 -16.11 -12.30 -9.04
C ALA A 69 -15.77 -11.97 -7.58
N PHE A 70 -14.50 -11.64 -7.28
CA PHE A 70 -14.10 -11.20 -5.95
C PHE A 70 -14.82 -9.90 -5.54
N GLY A 71 -14.75 -8.86 -6.38
CA GLY A 71 -15.38 -7.56 -6.08
C GLY A 71 -16.87 -7.68 -5.78
N ALA A 72 -17.60 -8.47 -6.57
CA ALA A 72 -19.03 -8.72 -6.34
C ALA A 72 -19.32 -9.41 -4.98
N LYS A 73 -18.49 -10.37 -4.57
CA LYS A 73 -18.66 -11.13 -3.31
C LYS A 73 -18.30 -10.32 -2.07
N THR A 74 -17.33 -9.41 -2.20
CA THR A 74 -16.81 -8.61 -1.07
C THR A 74 -17.39 -7.21 -1.00
N ASN A 75 -18.26 -6.82 -1.94
CA ASN A 75 -18.66 -5.43 -2.15
C ASN A 75 -17.44 -4.51 -2.36
N GLY A 76 -16.39 -5.06 -2.97
CA GLY A 76 -15.12 -4.38 -3.23
C GLY A 76 -15.20 -3.52 -4.48
N ARG A 77 -14.73 -2.27 -4.39
CA ARG A 77 -14.63 -1.35 -5.51
C ARG A 77 -13.23 -1.40 -6.12
N THR A 78 -13.11 -1.56 -7.43
CA THR A 78 -11.81 -1.45 -8.11
C THR A 78 -11.25 -0.04 -8.00
N VAL A 79 -9.97 0.08 -7.62
CA VAL A 79 -9.26 1.37 -7.44
C VAL A 79 -8.04 1.52 -8.34
N ALA A 80 -7.45 0.42 -8.80
CA ALA A 80 -6.33 0.41 -9.74
C ALA A 80 -6.09 -0.97 -10.35
N ASP A 81 -5.35 -1.00 -11.46
CA ASP A 81 -4.67 -2.18 -11.96
C ASP A 81 -3.15 -1.87 -11.99
N MET A 82 -2.33 -2.69 -11.33
CA MET A 82 -0.88 -2.52 -11.28
C MET A 82 -0.17 -3.83 -10.89
N ALA A 83 1.06 -4.01 -11.36
CA ALA A 83 1.92 -5.14 -10.98
C ALA A 83 1.32 -6.54 -11.23
N GLY A 84 0.39 -6.68 -12.18
CA GLY A 84 -0.34 -7.92 -12.43
C GLY A 84 -1.53 -8.18 -11.50
N TYR A 85 -1.93 -7.19 -10.70
CA TYR A 85 -3.06 -7.26 -9.77
C TYR A 85 -4.12 -6.20 -10.10
N ARG A 86 -5.37 -6.56 -9.85
CA ARG A 86 -6.47 -5.61 -9.66
C ARG A 86 -6.60 -5.32 -8.18
N LEU A 87 -6.56 -4.03 -7.84
CA LEU A 87 -6.73 -3.56 -6.47
C LEU A 87 -8.20 -3.25 -6.19
N PHE A 88 -8.69 -3.73 -5.05
CA PHE A 88 -10.03 -3.49 -4.54
C PHE A 88 -9.97 -2.77 -3.19
N SER A 89 -10.81 -1.76 -3.02
CA SER A 89 -11.17 -1.21 -1.71
C SER A 89 -12.39 -1.99 -1.19
N VAL A 90 -12.20 -2.78 -0.14
CA VAL A 90 -13.22 -3.66 0.45
C VAL A 90 -13.69 -3.09 1.79
N PRO A 91 -14.94 -2.64 1.93
CA PRO A 91 -15.43 -2.08 3.18
C PRO A 91 -15.31 -3.05 4.35
N ARG A 92 -14.72 -2.59 5.46
CA ARG A 92 -14.76 -3.31 6.74
C ARG A 92 -16.17 -3.15 7.33
N ARG A 93 -16.75 -4.23 7.84
CA ARG A 93 -18.06 -4.21 8.51
C ARG A 93 -17.92 -4.12 10.02
#